data_AF-A0A836TF95-F1
#
_entry.id   AF-A0A836TF95-F1
#
_cell.length_a   1.000
_cell.length_b   1.000
_cell.length_c   1.000
_cell.angle_alpha   90.00
_cell.angle_beta   90.00
_cell.angle_gamma   90.00
#
_symmetry.space_group_name_H-M   'P 1'
#
loop_
_entity.id
_entity.type
_entity.pdbx_description
1 polymer ?
#
loop_
_entity_poly.entity_id
_entity_poly.type
_entity_poly.pdbx_seq_one_letter_code
_entity_poly.pdbx_strand_id
1 'polypeptide(L)'
;MKNRKKKIVIVGGGLAGLALAMKFCERNGEVTVVSYQSLKRSHSVCAQGGINAAIDAKNEGDTPEKHFYDTIKGGDFLAHQPLVRDMCYQGPTIIHLMDRMGVAFNRTGEGHLDFRRFGGTLYSRTAFAGATTGQQLVYALDEQVRRHVHDGSAKTLEWHEYLGAVLDSEGICRGAVIHDLRTDEIYTLKADAVVLATGGPGQVYGRSTNSVVNTGAAATTAYMQGAKFANGEFIQIHPTAIPGQDKLRLMSESARGEGGRIWVPRDANDNRNP
;
A
#
# COMPACT_ATOMS: atom_id res chain seq x y z
N MET A 1 -10.40 -36.53 4.30
CA MET A 1 -9.77 -35.54 5.21
C MET A 1 -10.74 -34.38 5.36
N LYS A 2 -11.23 -34.11 6.58
CA LYS A 2 -12.23 -33.05 6.85
C LYS A 2 -11.75 -31.70 6.30
N ASN A 3 -12.66 -30.89 5.76
CA ASN A 3 -12.45 -29.50 5.29
C ASN A 3 -11.82 -28.62 6.39
N ARG A 4 -10.50 -28.72 6.60
CA ARG A 4 -9.76 -27.81 7.47
C ARG A 4 -9.69 -26.45 6.78
N LYS A 5 -10.19 -25.40 7.44
CA LYS A 5 -10.01 -24.02 6.96
C LYS A 5 -8.53 -23.74 6.74
N LYS A 6 -8.22 -23.16 5.58
CA LYS A 6 -6.85 -22.72 5.27
C LYS A 6 -6.50 -21.57 6.19
N LYS A 7 -5.30 -21.58 6.76
CA LYS A 7 -4.82 -20.55 7.68
C LYS A 7 -3.64 -19.83 7.07
N ILE A 8 -3.65 -18.50 7.07
CA ILE A 8 -2.51 -17.71 6.63
C ILE A 8 -2.07 -16.72 7.71
N VAL A 9 -0.77 -16.42 7.72
CA VAL A 9 -0.22 -15.29 8.46
C VAL A 9 0.10 -14.19 7.46
N ILE A 10 -0.42 -12.99 7.70
CA ILE A 10 -0.12 -11.80 6.92
C ILE A 10 0.76 -10.90 7.78
N VAL A 11 1.99 -10.65 7.33
CA VAL A 11 2.91 -9.72 8.00
C VAL A 11 2.75 -8.35 7.34
N GLY A 12 2.15 -7.41 8.05
CA GLY A 12 1.91 -6.04 7.60
C GLY A 12 0.42 -5.66 7.60
N GLY A 13 0.07 -4.66 8.40
CA GLY A 13 -1.29 -4.12 8.55
C GLY A 13 -1.66 -2.95 7.65
N GLY A 14 -1.01 -2.82 6.48
CA GLY A 14 -1.33 -1.77 5.49
C GLY A 14 -2.47 -2.16 4.55
N LEU A 15 -2.75 -1.34 3.54
CA LEU A 15 -3.85 -1.58 2.58
C LEU A 15 -3.81 -2.99 1.96
N ALA A 16 -2.64 -3.44 1.50
CA ALA A 16 -2.47 -4.75 0.89
C ALA A 16 -2.80 -5.90 1.87
N GLY A 17 -2.26 -5.83 3.10
CA GLY A 17 -2.48 -6.85 4.11
C GLY A 17 -3.93 -6.92 4.58
N LEU A 18 -4.56 -5.77 4.80
CA LEU A 18 -5.97 -5.71 5.22
C LEU A 18 -6.93 -6.13 4.10
N ALA A 19 -6.68 -5.73 2.85
CA ALA A 19 -7.47 -6.16 1.70
C ALA A 19 -7.39 -7.68 1.50
N LEU A 20 -6.18 -8.27 1.64
CA LEU A 20 -6.01 -9.72 1.59
C LEU A 20 -6.73 -10.41 2.76
N ALA A 21 -6.59 -9.88 3.99
CA ALA A 21 -7.25 -10.45 5.15
C ALA A 21 -8.76 -10.54 4.94
N MET A 22 -9.40 -9.43 4.53
CA MET A 22 -10.82 -9.38 4.20
C MET A 22 -11.20 -10.41 3.14
N LYS A 23 -10.52 -10.41 1.97
CA LYS A 23 -10.84 -11.32 0.87
C LYS A 23 -10.55 -12.79 1.15
N PHE A 24 -9.63 -13.09 2.05
CA PHE A 24 -9.34 -14.46 2.45
C PHE A 24 -10.39 -14.98 3.45
N CYS A 25 -10.82 -14.14 4.40
CA CYS A 25 -11.91 -14.46 5.31
C CYS A 25 -13.25 -14.64 4.58
N GLU A 26 -13.56 -13.78 3.59
CA GLU A 26 -14.74 -13.95 2.72
C GLU A 26 -14.77 -15.32 2.00
N ARG A 27 -13.59 -15.92 1.76
CA ARG A 27 -13.44 -17.24 1.15
C ARG A 27 -13.31 -18.38 2.17
N ASN A 28 -13.84 -18.18 3.38
CA ASN A 28 -13.84 -19.15 4.47
C ASN A 28 -12.43 -19.57 4.96
N GLY A 29 -11.44 -18.67 4.79
CA GLY A 29 -10.11 -18.81 5.35
C GLY A 29 -10.00 -18.20 6.76
N GLU A 30 -8.95 -18.59 7.49
CA GLU A 30 -8.56 -17.99 8.76
C GLU A 30 -7.28 -17.17 8.59
N VAL A 31 -7.24 -15.98 9.19
CA VAL A 31 -6.10 -15.05 9.02
C VAL A 31 -5.56 -14.61 10.37
N THR A 32 -4.24 -14.57 10.51
CA THR A 32 -3.58 -13.77 11.56
C THR A 32 -2.82 -12.63 10.90
N VAL A 33 -3.21 -11.39 11.18
CA VAL A 33 -2.50 -10.18 10.72
C VAL A 33 -1.51 -9.76 11.80
N VAL A 34 -0.22 -9.81 11.48
CA VAL A 34 0.89 -9.37 12.33
C VAL A 34 1.30 -7.97 11.91
N SER A 35 1.49 -7.06 12.85
CA SER A 35 1.90 -5.68 12.55
C SER A 35 2.80 -5.13 13.65
N TYR A 36 3.91 -4.51 13.24
CA TYR A 36 4.89 -3.88 14.13
C TYR A 36 4.29 -2.74 14.99
N GLN A 37 3.23 -2.11 14.49
CA GLN A 37 2.52 -1.02 15.14
C GLN A 37 1.01 -1.18 14.90
N SER A 38 0.19 -0.25 15.39
CA SER A 38 -1.24 -0.29 15.10
C SER A 38 -1.54 -0.26 13.60
N LEU A 39 -2.54 -1.03 13.15
CA LEU A 39 -2.92 -1.17 11.74
C LEU A 39 -3.26 0.20 11.12
N LYS A 40 -3.96 1.04 11.89
CA LYS A 40 -4.32 2.43 11.55
C LYS A 40 -3.15 3.41 11.50
N ARG A 41 -1.93 2.97 11.82
CA ARG A 41 -0.71 3.79 11.74
C ARG A 41 0.23 3.35 10.60
N SER A 42 -0.14 2.31 9.85
CA SER A 42 0.61 1.86 8.67
C SER A 42 0.89 3.01 7.69
N HIS A 43 2.00 2.97 6.96
CA HIS A 43 2.40 4.08 6.08
C HIS A 43 1.34 4.41 5.01
N SER A 44 0.48 3.46 4.66
CA SER A 44 -0.67 3.69 3.78
C SER A 44 -1.54 4.89 4.18
N VAL A 45 -1.66 5.22 5.47
CA VAL A 45 -2.45 6.39 5.91
C VAL A 45 -1.85 7.73 5.48
N CYS A 46 -0.57 7.75 5.09
CA CYS A 46 0.11 8.95 4.63
C CYS A 46 -0.16 9.27 3.15
N ALA A 47 -0.85 8.40 2.39
CA ALA A 47 -1.15 8.66 0.99
C ALA A 47 -2.23 9.75 0.85
N GLN A 48 -1.87 10.86 0.21
CA GLN A 48 -2.74 12.04 0.06
C GLN A 48 -3.44 12.08 -1.31
N GLY A 49 -2.66 11.85 -2.37
CA GLY A 49 -3.04 12.14 -3.76
C GLY A 49 -4.29 11.42 -4.26
N GLY A 50 -4.44 10.13 -3.96
CA GLY A 50 -5.61 9.35 -4.36
C GLY A 50 -5.24 7.99 -4.92
N ILE A 51 -6.19 7.37 -5.60
CA ILE A 51 -6.07 6.05 -6.24
C ILE A 51 -6.57 6.14 -7.68
N ASN A 52 -5.76 5.64 -8.62
CA ASN A 52 -6.08 5.68 -10.04
C ASN A 52 -6.99 4.52 -10.46
N ALA A 53 -8.07 4.84 -11.18
CA ALA A 53 -8.92 3.89 -11.87
C ALA A 53 -9.60 4.57 -13.05
N ALA A 54 -9.57 3.91 -14.22
CA ALA A 54 -10.15 4.46 -15.44
C ALA A 54 -11.69 4.40 -15.40
N ILE A 55 -12.29 5.41 -14.77
CA ILE A 55 -13.72 5.70 -14.75
C ILE A 55 -13.88 7.05 -15.45
N ASP A 56 -14.49 7.07 -16.63
CA ASP A 56 -14.59 8.26 -17.49
C ASP A 56 -15.66 9.26 -17.01
N ALA A 57 -15.60 9.65 -15.73
CA ALA A 57 -16.58 10.54 -15.10
C ALA A 57 -16.55 11.97 -15.66
N LYS A 58 -15.44 12.36 -16.31
CA LYS A 58 -15.25 13.69 -16.91
C LYS A 58 -15.46 13.71 -18.42
N ASN A 59 -15.86 12.59 -19.04
CA ASN A 59 -16.00 12.44 -20.50
C ASN A 59 -14.73 12.84 -21.27
N GLU A 60 -13.56 12.46 -20.76
CA GLU A 60 -12.26 12.66 -21.42
C GLU A 60 -11.92 11.47 -22.34
N GLY A 61 -12.78 10.45 -22.39
CA GLY A 61 -12.61 9.22 -23.17
C GLY A 61 -11.63 8.26 -22.50
N ASP A 62 -11.51 8.27 -21.18
CA ASP A 62 -10.58 7.39 -20.47
C ASP A 62 -11.03 5.92 -20.52
N THR A 63 -10.07 4.99 -20.54
CA THR A 63 -10.35 3.55 -20.57
C THR A 63 -9.30 2.76 -19.79
N PRO A 64 -9.63 1.56 -19.29
CA PRO A 64 -8.64 0.67 -18.66
C PRO A 64 -7.44 0.37 -19.55
N GLU A 65 -7.63 0.30 -20.88
CA GLU A 65 -6.55 0.09 -21.84
C GLU A 65 -5.60 1.29 -21.92
N LYS A 66 -6.14 2.53 -21.90
CA LYS A 66 -5.32 3.75 -21.82
C LYS A 66 -4.55 3.83 -20.50
N HIS A 67 -5.19 3.46 -19.39
CA HIS A 67 -4.51 3.37 -18.10
C HIS A 67 -3.41 2.31 -18.11
N PHE A 68 -3.64 1.15 -18.74
CA PHE A 68 -2.63 0.12 -18.93
C PHE A 68 -1.44 0.64 -19.75
N TYR A 69 -1.69 1.29 -20.90
CA TYR A 69 -0.64 1.89 -21.71
C TYR A 69 0.19 2.93 -20.94
N ASP A 70 -0.47 3.85 -20.23
CA ASP A 70 0.20 4.87 -19.41
C ASP A 70 1.08 4.22 -18.33
N THR A 71 0.61 3.13 -17.73
CA THR A 71 1.36 2.40 -16.68
C THR A 71 2.59 1.68 -17.25
N ILE A 72 2.46 1.01 -18.41
CA ILE A 72 3.58 0.33 -19.05
C ILE A 72 4.63 1.32 -19.54
N LYS A 73 4.21 2.41 -20.18
CA LYS A 73 5.12 3.47 -20.61
C LYS A 73 5.79 4.16 -19.41
N GLY A 74 5.04 4.44 -18.34
CA GLY A 74 5.57 5.07 -17.13
C GLY A 74 6.54 4.18 -16.35
N GLY A 75 6.38 2.86 -16.43
CA GLY A 75 7.31 1.87 -15.88
C GLY A 75 8.47 1.51 -16.81
N ASP A 76 8.70 2.30 -17.87
CA ASP A 76 9.74 2.09 -18.88
C ASP A 76 9.79 0.64 -19.41
N PHE A 77 8.60 0.06 -19.65
CA PHE A 77 8.39 -1.28 -20.20
C PHE A 77 8.97 -2.46 -19.37
N LEU A 78 9.50 -2.22 -18.17
CA LEU A 78 10.05 -3.26 -17.30
C LEU A 78 8.98 -4.15 -16.65
N ALA A 79 7.77 -3.62 -16.47
CA ALA A 79 6.72 -4.28 -15.70
C ALA A 79 6.16 -5.55 -16.39
N HIS A 80 5.76 -6.53 -15.58
CA HIS A 80 5.09 -7.73 -16.09
C HIS A 80 3.66 -7.41 -16.56
N GLN A 81 3.52 -7.20 -17.88
CA GLN A 81 2.33 -6.60 -18.49
C GLN A 81 0.99 -7.27 -18.15
N PRO A 82 0.83 -8.60 -18.14
CA PRO A 82 -0.43 -9.24 -17.75
C PRO A 82 -0.94 -8.81 -16.37
N LEU A 83 -0.06 -8.72 -15.36
CA LEU A 83 -0.45 -8.30 -14.02
C LEU A 83 -0.81 -6.81 -13.95
N VAL A 84 -0.11 -5.98 -14.72
CA VAL A 84 -0.43 -4.54 -14.83
C VAL A 84 -1.78 -4.34 -15.52
N ARG A 85 -2.05 -5.11 -16.59
CA ARG A 85 -3.34 -5.08 -17.28
C ARG A 85 -4.47 -5.47 -16.33
N ASP A 86 -4.31 -6.58 -15.60
CA ASP A 86 -5.30 -7.00 -14.60
C ASP A 86 -5.55 -5.91 -13.54
N MET A 87 -4.49 -5.27 -13.03
CA MET A 87 -4.60 -4.15 -12.09
C MET A 87 -5.42 -3.00 -12.69
N CYS A 88 -5.12 -2.56 -13.91
CA CYS A 88 -5.80 -1.44 -14.57
C CYS A 88 -7.27 -1.74 -14.85
N TYR A 89 -7.61 -2.98 -15.24
CA TYR A 89 -8.98 -3.41 -15.50
C TYR A 89 -9.80 -3.66 -14.21
N GLN A 90 -9.16 -4.06 -13.11
CA GLN A 90 -9.83 -4.20 -11.81
C GLN A 90 -10.02 -2.87 -11.08
N GLY A 91 -9.21 -1.85 -11.39
CA GLY A 91 -9.23 -0.53 -10.75
C GLY A 91 -10.65 0.05 -10.56
N PRO A 92 -11.48 0.13 -11.62
CA PRO A 92 -12.85 0.65 -11.50
C PRO A 92 -13.71 -0.13 -10.50
N THR A 93 -13.63 -1.46 -10.52
CA THR A 93 -14.33 -2.33 -9.56
C THR A 93 -13.87 -2.08 -8.13
N ILE A 94 -12.56 -1.85 -7.92
CA ILE A 94 -12.01 -1.54 -6.60
C ILE A 94 -12.49 -0.18 -6.10
N ILE A 95 -12.55 0.86 -6.94
CA ILE A 95 -13.11 2.16 -6.53
C ILE A 95 -14.56 2.02 -6.08
N HIS A 96 -15.40 1.33 -6.87
CA HIS A 96 -16.79 1.13 -6.48
C HIS A 96 -16.97 0.24 -5.24
N LEU A 97 -16.07 -0.73 -5.03
CA LEU A 97 -16.05 -1.51 -3.79
C LEU A 97 -15.75 -0.60 -2.60
N MET A 98 -14.70 0.21 -2.67
CA MET A 98 -14.30 1.13 -1.60
C MET A 98 -15.38 2.18 -1.32
N ASP A 99 -16.02 2.70 -2.37
CA ASP A 99 -17.14 3.63 -2.26
C ASP A 99 -18.32 3.00 -1.49
N ARG A 100 -18.69 1.76 -1.85
CA ARG A 100 -19.75 1.00 -1.14
C ARG A 100 -19.37 0.59 0.28
N MET A 101 -18.07 0.49 0.58
CA MET A 101 -17.55 0.25 1.93
C MET A 101 -17.54 1.53 2.79
N GLY A 102 -18.01 2.66 2.27
CA GLY A 102 -18.14 3.90 3.03
C GLY A 102 -16.89 4.79 3.00
N VAL A 103 -15.94 4.53 2.10
CA VAL A 103 -14.83 5.47 1.88
C VAL A 103 -15.39 6.80 1.41
N ALA A 104 -15.10 7.87 2.16
CA ALA A 104 -15.61 9.22 1.91
C ALA A 104 -14.89 9.90 0.75
N PHE A 105 -14.96 9.33 -0.45
CA PHE A 105 -14.47 9.98 -1.67
C PHE A 105 -15.20 11.29 -1.93
N ASN A 106 -14.47 12.26 -2.50
CA ASN A 106 -15.03 13.51 -2.97
C ASN A 106 -16.14 13.27 -4.00
N ARG A 107 -17.12 14.17 -3.99
CA ARG A 107 -18.27 14.13 -4.89
C ARG A 107 -18.37 15.40 -5.73
N THR A 108 -18.95 15.27 -6.91
CA THR A 108 -19.41 16.42 -7.70
C THR A 108 -20.59 17.10 -7.01
N GLY A 109 -20.99 18.27 -7.51
CA GLY A 109 -22.19 18.96 -7.03
C GLY A 109 -23.47 18.11 -7.16
N GLU A 110 -23.53 17.18 -8.13
CA GLU A 110 -24.65 16.25 -8.29
C GLU A 110 -24.55 15.00 -7.41
N GLY A 111 -23.47 14.82 -6.64
CA GLY A 111 -23.28 13.67 -5.75
C GLY A 111 -22.60 12.45 -6.38
N HIS A 112 -22.08 12.54 -7.61
CA HIS A 112 -21.29 11.48 -8.22
C HIS A 112 -19.86 11.45 -7.69
N LEU A 113 -19.13 10.34 -7.84
CA LEU A 113 -17.69 10.32 -7.52
C LEU A 113 -16.94 11.38 -8.33
N ASP A 114 -16.11 12.17 -7.66
CA ASP A 114 -15.25 13.15 -8.30
C ASP A 114 -13.84 12.58 -8.52
N PHE A 115 -13.22 13.03 -9.60
CA PHE A 115 -11.91 12.58 -10.04
C PHE A 115 -11.06 13.77 -10.48
N ARG A 116 -9.76 13.70 -10.17
CA ARG A 116 -8.77 14.72 -10.53
C ARG A 116 -7.63 14.14 -11.35
N ARG A 117 -6.80 15.02 -11.90
CA ARG A 117 -5.53 14.65 -12.57
C ARG A 117 -4.43 14.43 -11.53
N PHE A 118 -3.62 13.38 -11.71
CA PHE A 118 -2.52 13.04 -10.82
C PHE A 118 -1.55 12.06 -11.51
N GLY A 119 -0.26 12.10 -11.18
CA GLY A 119 0.69 11.07 -11.61
C GLY A 119 1.07 11.18 -13.08
N GLY A 120 1.12 12.40 -13.65
CA GLY A 120 1.49 12.63 -15.05
C GLY A 120 0.50 12.10 -16.10
N THR A 121 -0.73 11.72 -15.71
CA THR A 121 -1.77 11.29 -16.64
C THR A 121 -2.48 12.49 -17.28
N LEU A 122 -2.93 12.32 -18.53
CA LEU A 122 -3.78 13.32 -19.20
C LEU A 122 -5.25 13.23 -18.77
N TYR A 123 -5.63 12.13 -18.11
CA TYR A 123 -7.00 11.82 -17.72
C TYR A 123 -7.20 12.01 -16.22
N SER A 124 -8.37 12.52 -15.87
CA SER A 124 -8.89 12.74 -14.52
C SER A 124 -9.42 11.42 -13.97
N ARG A 125 -8.50 10.52 -13.62
CA ARG A 125 -8.81 9.14 -13.21
C ARG A 125 -8.48 8.83 -11.75
N THR A 126 -8.12 9.86 -10.99
CA THR A 126 -7.71 9.71 -9.58
C THR A 126 -8.89 9.99 -8.66
N ALA A 127 -9.45 8.95 -8.05
CA ALA A 127 -10.41 9.10 -6.96
C ALA A 127 -9.67 9.53 -5.67
N PHE A 128 -10.25 10.46 -4.92
CA PHE A 128 -9.60 11.07 -3.76
C PHE A 128 -10.60 11.40 -2.65
N ALA A 129 -10.09 11.48 -1.41
CA ALA A 129 -10.82 11.96 -0.24
C ALA A 129 -10.01 13.09 0.41
N GLY A 130 -10.24 14.32 -0.04
CA GLY A 130 -9.46 15.51 0.29
C GLY A 130 -7.96 15.26 0.11
N ALA A 131 -7.23 15.34 1.22
CA ALA A 131 -5.81 15.00 1.32
C ALA A 131 -5.55 13.78 2.22
N THR A 132 -6.58 12.97 2.50
CA THR A 132 -6.53 11.84 3.45
C THR A 132 -6.97 10.51 2.81
N THR A 133 -6.90 10.39 1.47
CA THR A 133 -7.35 9.20 0.73
C THR A 133 -6.84 7.88 1.32
N GLY A 134 -5.52 7.79 1.58
CA GLY A 134 -4.92 6.59 2.16
C GLY A 134 -5.45 6.25 3.54
N GLN A 135 -5.69 7.27 4.38
CA GLN A 135 -6.27 7.10 5.72
C GLN A 135 -7.70 6.54 5.62
N GLN A 136 -8.54 7.11 4.75
CA GLN A 136 -9.92 6.65 4.56
C GLN A 136 -9.98 5.21 4.06
N LEU A 137 -9.12 4.85 3.11
CA LEU A 137 -9.01 3.47 2.60
C LEU A 137 -8.57 2.47 3.68
N VAL A 138 -7.58 2.84 4.50
CA VAL A 138 -7.14 1.98 5.62
C VAL A 138 -8.24 1.81 6.64
N TYR A 139 -8.98 2.86 6.97
CA TYR A 139 -10.05 2.79 7.98
C TYR A 139 -11.18 1.87 7.51
N ALA A 140 -11.64 2.01 6.26
CA ALA A 140 -12.67 1.13 5.70
C ALA A 140 -12.24 -0.35 5.73
N LEU A 141 -11.01 -0.67 5.34
CA LEU A 141 -10.48 -2.04 5.38
C LEU A 141 -10.28 -2.56 6.80
N ASP A 142 -9.76 -1.73 7.72
CA ASP A 142 -9.59 -2.09 9.13
C ASP A 142 -10.94 -2.43 9.78
N GLU A 143 -12.00 -1.69 9.47
CA GLU A 143 -13.35 -1.98 9.95
C GLU A 143 -13.88 -3.34 9.45
N GLN A 144 -13.65 -3.69 8.18
CA GLN A 144 -14.03 -5.03 7.68
C GLN A 144 -13.22 -6.14 8.36
N VAL A 145 -11.92 -5.93 8.57
CA VAL A 145 -11.09 -6.91 9.29
C VAL A 145 -11.54 -7.03 10.75
N ARG A 146 -11.92 -5.94 11.43
CA ARG A 146 -12.49 -5.99 12.80
C ARG A 146 -13.76 -6.81 12.87
N ARG A 147 -14.64 -6.71 11.87
CA ARG A 147 -15.81 -7.60 11.76
C ARG A 147 -15.38 -9.06 11.71
N HIS A 148 -14.38 -9.41 10.90
CA HIS A 148 -13.87 -10.77 10.83
C HIS A 148 -13.17 -11.25 12.11
N VAL A 149 -12.56 -10.33 12.88
CA VAL A 149 -12.02 -10.61 14.22
C VAL A 149 -13.15 -10.92 15.19
N HIS A 150 -14.21 -10.11 15.19
CA HIS A 150 -15.41 -10.38 15.98
C HIS A 150 -16.04 -11.74 15.64
N ASP A 151 -16.12 -12.07 14.35
CA ASP A 151 -16.69 -13.33 13.86
C ASP A 151 -15.73 -14.54 14.05
N GLY A 152 -14.53 -14.34 14.61
CA GLY A 152 -13.55 -15.39 14.91
C GLY A 152 -12.79 -15.95 13.70
N SER A 153 -12.93 -15.31 12.53
CA SER A 153 -12.23 -15.69 11.28
C SER A 153 -10.90 -14.98 11.08
N ALA A 154 -10.61 -13.95 11.87
CA ALA A 154 -9.34 -13.23 11.86
C ALA A 154 -8.81 -12.98 13.29
N LYS A 155 -7.49 -12.81 13.40
CA LYS A 155 -6.81 -12.29 14.60
C LYS A 155 -5.86 -11.18 14.18
N THR A 156 -5.77 -10.12 14.98
CA THR A 156 -4.79 -9.04 14.78
C THR A 156 -3.79 -9.07 15.93
N LEU A 157 -2.50 -9.03 15.58
CA LEU A 157 -1.36 -8.99 16.49
C LEU A 157 -0.61 -7.69 16.21
N GLU A 158 -1.03 -6.61 16.87
CA GLU A 158 -0.31 -5.34 16.83
C GLU A 158 0.87 -5.37 17.82
N TRP A 159 1.94 -4.63 17.51
CA TRP A 159 3.20 -4.62 18.29
C TRP A 159 3.90 -5.96 18.27
N HIS A 160 3.90 -6.59 17.10
CA HIS A 160 4.56 -7.86 16.84
C HIS A 160 5.44 -7.74 15.61
N GLU A 161 6.67 -8.26 15.70
CA GLU A 161 7.65 -8.23 14.63
C GLU A 161 7.86 -9.63 14.04
N TYR A 162 8.07 -9.68 12.72
CA TYR A 162 8.43 -10.90 12.01
C TYR A 162 9.95 -11.07 12.02
N LEU A 163 10.42 -12.21 12.55
CA LEU A 163 11.84 -12.54 12.60
C LEU A 163 12.28 -13.50 11.50
N GLY A 164 11.34 -14.18 10.83
CA GLY A 164 11.66 -15.12 9.76
C GLY A 164 10.56 -16.13 9.49
N ALA A 165 10.65 -16.79 8.34
CA ALA A 165 9.79 -17.91 7.97
C ALA A 165 10.26 -19.17 8.70
N VAL A 166 9.30 -20.01 9.10
CA VAL A 166 9.55 -21.38 9.51
C VAL A 166 9.54 -22.24 8.25
N LEU A 167 10.69 -22.79 7.87
CA LEU A 167 10.83 -23.64 6.69
C LEU A 167 10.90 -25.12 7.12
N ASP A 168 10.30 -26.01 6.33
CA ASP A 168 10.53 -27.45 6.47
C ASP A 168 11.82 -27.90 5.74
N SER A 169 12.10 -29.21 5.78
CA SER A 169 13.28 -29.80 5.13
C SER A 169 13.33 -29.65 3.62
N GLU A 170 12.19 -29.32 2.98
CA GLU A 170 12.09 -29.09 1.53
C GLU A 170 12.15 -27.59 1.19
N GLY A 171 12.33 -26.72 2.19
CA GLY A 171 12.33 -25.27 2.03
C GLY A 171 10.93 -24.66 1.90
N ILE A 172 9.87 -25.41 2.20
CA ILE A 172 8.50 -24.90 2.13
C ILE A 172 8.18 -24.13 3.42
N CYS A 173 7.65 -22.92 3.27
CA CYS A 173 7.20 -22.10 4.39
C CYS A 173 5.96 -22.73 5.07
N ARG A 174 6.07 -22.99 6.38
CA ARG A 174 5.03 -23.59 7.25
C ARG A 174 4.56 -22.66 8.36
N GLY A 175 5.03 -21.41 8.37
CA GLY A 175 4.74 -20.48 9.44
C GLY A 175 5.74 -19.35 9.55
N ALA A 176 5.63 -18.57 10.61
CA ALA A 176 6.48 -17.43 10.90
C ALA A 176 6.96 -17.45 12.36
N VAL A 177 8.20 -17.03 12.58
CA VAL A 177 8.74 -16.69 13.90
C VAL A 177 8.37 -15.24 14.20
N ILE A 178 7.71 -15.02 15.33
CA ILE A 178 7.15 -13.73 15.74
C ILE A 178 7.73 -13.33 17.10
N HIS A 179 8.05 -12.06 17.24
CA HIS A 179 8.44 -11.42 18.50
C HIS A 179 7.33 -10.48 18.97
N ASP A 180 6.80 -10.71 20.17
CA ASP A 180 5.89 -9.77 20.83
C ASP A 180 6.70 -8.65 21.50
N LEU A 181 6.59 -7.44 20.96
CA LEU A 181 7.37 -6.29 21.40
C LEU A 181 6.97 -5.77 22.79
N ARG A 182 5.86 -6.26 23.36
CA ARG A 182 5.40 -5.88 24.70
C ARG A 182 5.85 -6.85 25.78
N THR A 183 5.88 -8.15 25.47
CA THR A 183 6.23 -9.20 26.43
C THR A 183 7.66 -9.71 26.26
N ASP A 184 8.31 -9.36 25.14
CA ASP A 184 9.61 -9.89 24.70
C ASP A 184 9.58 -11.40 24.36
N GLU A 185 8.39 -12.00 24.27
CA GLU A 185 8.25 -13.41 23.93
C GLU A 185 8.49 -13.64 22.43
N ILE A 186 9.28 -14.67 22.12
CA ILE A 186 9.47 -15.16 20.75
C ILE A 186 8.78 -16.51 20.61
N TYR A 187 7.87 -16.61 19.65
CA TYR A 187 7.11 -17.82 19.40
C TYR A 187 6.86 -18.04 17.90
N THR A 188 6.30 -19.19 17.54
CA THR A 188 6.00 -19.53 16.15
C THR A 188 4.49 -19.55 15.89
N LEU A 189 4.10 -19.00 14.74
CA LEU A 189 2.76 -19.11 14.19
C LEU A 189 2.77 -20.12 13.05
N LYS A 190 2.06 -21.25 13.21
CA LYS A 190 1.86 -22.23 12.15
C LYS A 190 0.82 -21.73 11.13
N ALA A 191 1.15 -21.81 9.85
CA ALA A 191 0.26 -21.38 8.77
C ALA A 191 0.45 -22.23 7.50
N ASP A 192 -0.58 -22.27 6.66
CA ASP A 192 -0.52 -22.87 5.32
C ASP A 192 0.24 -21.98 4.32
N ALA A 193 0.32 -20.67 4.59
CA ALA A 193 1.19 -19.72 3.90
C ALA A 193 1.49 -18.50 4.79
N VAL A 194 2.62 -17.84 4.52
CA VAL A 194 2.97 -16.53 5.08
C VAL A 194 3.04 -15.52 3.93
N VAL A 195 2.38 -14.38 4.10
CA VAL A 195 2.35 -13.30 3.11
C VAL A 195 3.00 -12.06 3.70
N LEU A 196 4.03 -11.55 3.03
CA LEU A 196 4.70 -10.31 3.41
C LEU A 196 4.06 -9.13 2.69
N ALA A 197 3.38 -8.28 3.45
CA ALA A 197 2.77 -7.02 3.03
C ALA A 197 3.37 -5.84 3.83
N THR A 198 4.70 -5.85 3.96
CA THR A 198 5.46 -5.11 5.00
C THR A 198 5.86 -3.68 4.64
N GLY A 199 5.45 -3.18 3.48
CA GLY A 199 5.86 -1.85 3.00
C GLY A 199 7.28 -1.83 2.40
N GLY A 200 7.78 -0.63 2.10
CA GLY A 200 9.05 -0.43 1.41
C GLY A 200 10.28 -0.24 2.33
N PRO A 201 11.50 -0.20 1.76
CA PRO A 201 12.77 -0.06 2.49
C PRO A 201 13.19 1.41 2.67
N GLY A 202 12.29 2.27 3.12
CA GLY A 202 12.51 3.72 3.19
C GLY A 202 13.67 4.16 4.09
N GLN A 203 13.98 3.38 5.14
CA GLN A 203 15.06 3.68 6.09
C GLN A 203 16.48 3.42 5.56
N VAL A 204 16.63 2.82 4.38
CA VAL A 204 17.93 2.69 3.72
C VAL A 204 18.48 4.07 3.29
N TYR A 205 17.62 5.08 3.21
CA TYR A 205 17.97 6.43 2.76
C TYR A 205 17.92 7.45 3.91
N GLY A 206 18.96 8.27 4.03
CA GLY A 206 19.05 9.31 5.07
C GLY A 206 17.98 10.41 4.96
N ARG A 207 17.36 10.58 3.78
CA ARG A 207 16.23 11.49 3.56
C ARG A 207 15.11 10.74 2.85
N SER A 208 13.96 10.60 3.51
CA SER A 208 12.82 9.84 2.99
C SER A 208 11.48 10.39 3.50
N THR A 209 10.43 10.26 2.68
CA THR A 209 9.04 10.57 3.08
C THR A 209 8.36 9.41 3.84
N ASN A 210 8.97 8.23 3.76
CA ASN A 210 8.49 6.99 4.38
C ASN A 210 8.35 7.15 5.90
N SER A 211 7.45 6.37 6.50
CA SER A 211 7.40 6.25 7.96
C SER A 211 8.66 5.55 8.47
N VAL A 212 9.07 5.84 9.71
CA VAL A 212 10.28 5.24 10.31
C VAL A 212 10.24 3.72 10.41
N VAL A 213 9.04 3.13 10.42
CA VAL A 213 8.82 1.68 10.44
C VAL A 213 8.99 0.99 9.08
N ASN A 214 9.17 1.74 7.99
CA ASN A 214 9.43 1.20 6.66
C ASN A 214 10.91 0.85 6.53
N THR A 215 11.34 -0.21 7.21
CA THR A 215 12.75 -0.60 7.34
C THR A 215 13.24 -1.51 6.22
N GLY A 216 12.33 -2.27 5.58
CA GLY A 216 12.70 -3.33 4.63
C GLY A 216 13.24 -4.61 5.30
N ALA A 217 13.24 -4.68 6.64
CA ALA A 217 13.79 -5.80 7.40
C ALA A 217 13.15 -7.13 7.02
N ALA A 218 11.81 -7.23 7.04
CA ALA A 218 11.11 -8.48 6.75
C ALA A 218 11.37 -9.02 5.33
N ALA A 219 11.42 -8.13 4.33
CA ALA A 219 11.76 -8.53 2.95
C ALA A 219 13.21 -9.02 2.86
N THR A 220 14.14 -8.35 3.56
CA THR A 220 15.55 -8.76 3.64
C THR A 220 15.70 -10.11 4.34
N THR A 221 15.00 -10.32 5.46
CA THR A 221 14.98 -11.60 6.18
C THR A 221 14.52 -12.74 5.26
N ALA A 222 13.42 -12.54 4.53
CA ALA A 222 12.94 -13.55 3.59
C ALA A 222 13.92 -13.80 2.44
N TYR A 223 14.58 -12.76 1.92
CA TYR A 223 15.64 -12.89 0.93
C TYR A 223 16.82 -13.71 1.45
N MET A 224 17.27 -13.44 2.68
CA MET A 224 18.34 -14.23 3.34
C MET A 224 17.93 -15.69 3.59
N GLN A 225 16.63 -15.97 3.66
CA GLN A 225 16.06 -17.32 3.74
C GLN A 225 15.79 -17.98 2.37
N GLY A 226 16.26 -17.38 1.28
CA GLY A 226 16.21 -17.95 -0.08
C GLY A 226 15.05 -17.47 -0.95
N ALA A 227 14.23 -16.51 -0.49
CA ALA A 227 13.24 -15.88 -1.35
C ALA A 227 13.93 -15.06 -2.45
N LYS A 228 13.33 -15.03 -3.66
CA LYS A 228 13.83 -14.17 -4.73
C LYS A 228 13.43 -12.72 -4.47
N PHE A 229 14.41 -11.82 -4.54
CA PHE A 229 14.21 -10.38 -4.49
C PHE A 229 14.63 -9.78 -5.83
N ALA A 230 13.87 -8.82 -6.34
CA ALA A 230 14.07 -8.26 -7.68
C ALA A 230 13.93 -6.75 -7.66
N ASN A 231 14.65 -6.09 -8.57
CA ASN A 231 14.54 -4.65 -8.86
C ASN A 231 14.76 -3.74 -7.64
N GLY A 232 15.62 -4.15 -6.69
CA GLY A 232 15.94 -3.37 -5.49
C GLY A 232 16.65 -2.05 -5.79
N GLU A 233 17.26 -1.95 -6.97
CA GLU A 233 17.90 -0.76 -7.52
C GLU A 233 16.90 0.31 -7.99
N PHE A 234 15.63 -0.05 -8.22
CA PHE A 234 14.61 0.88 -8.70
C PHE A 234 13.90 1.59 -7.55
N ILE A 235 14.45 2.73 -7.13
CA ILE A 235 13.91 3.55 -6.04
C ILE A 235 13.35 4.87 -6.56
N GLN A 236 12.06 5.10 -6.35
CA GLN A 236 11.38 6.33 -6.77
C GLN A 236 11.69 7.50 -5.81
N ILE A 237 12.11 8.62 -6.38
CA ILE A 237 12.32 9.87 -5.64
C ILE A 237 11.14 10.81 -5.94
N HIS A 238 10.41 11.21 -4.89
CA HIS A 238 9.34 12.19 -5.04
C HIS A 238 9.94 13.61 -5.18
N PRO A 239 9.51 14.42 -6.17
CA PRO A 239 10.16 15.70 -6.47
C PRO A 239 9.96 16.78 -5.41
N THR A 240 8.86 16.73 -4.65
CA THR A 240 8.50 17.77 -3.67
C THR A 240 8.27 17.20 -2.28
N ALA A 241 9.14 17.58 -1.34
CA ALA A 241 8.98 17.25 0.07
C ALA A 241 9.55 18.37 0.96
N ILE A 242 8.91 18.61 2.10
CA ILE A 242 9.34 19.60 3.08
C ILE A 242 10.29 18.93 4.06
N PRO A 243 11.52 19.44 4.23
CA PRO A 243 12.43 18.95 5.26
C PRO A 243 11.85 19.13 6.66
N GLY A 244 12.10 18.17 7.53
CA GLY A 244 11.97 18.40 8.97
C GLY A 244 12.92 17.50 9.75
N GLN A 245 12.93 17.64 11.07
CA GLN A 245 14.00 17.10 11.91
C GLN A 245 14.10 15.57 11.93
N ASP A 246 12.96 14.87 11.89
CA ASP A 246 12.83 13.41 11.88
C ASP A 246 12.77 12.80 10.47
N LYS A 247 11.94 13.35 9.58
CA LYS A 247 11.77 12.86 8.20
C LYS A 247 11.31 13.94 7.21
N LEU A 248 11.28 13.60 5.92
CA LEU A 248 10.65 14.48 4.93
C LEU A 248 9.12 14.37 4.98
N ARG A 249 8.41 15.50 4.87
CA ARG A 249 6.95 15.52 4.73
C ARG A 249 6.62 15.63 3.25
N LEU A 250 5.84 14.69 2.73
CA LEU A 250 5.41 14.74 1.33
C LEU A 250 4.49 15.95 1.11
N MET A 251 4.80 16.73 0.08
CA MET A 251 3.88 17.72 -0.49
C MET A 251 3.24 17.07 -1.72
N SER A 252 1.92 16.85 -1.68
CA SER A 252 1.20 16.10 -2.72
C SER A 252 1.52 16.63 -4.13
N GLU A 253 1.75 15.71 -5.06
CA GLU A 253 1.84 16.03 -6.49
C GLU A 253 0.59 16.73 -7.02
N SER A 254 -0.57 16.54 -6.38
CA SER A 254 -1.78 17.29 -6.70
C SER A 254 -1.56 18.79 -6.65
N ALA A 255 -0.65 19.32 -5.80
CA ALA A 255 -0.32 20.74 -5.82
C ALA A 255 0.16 21.22 -7.20
N ARG A 256 0.96 20.42 -7.92
CA ARG A 256 1.38 20.72 -9.30
C ARG A 256 0.27 20.45 -10.31
N GLY A 257 -0.51 19.38 -10.11
CA GLY A 257 -1.67 19.05 -10.94
C GLY A 257 -2.74 20.15 -10.95
N GLU A 258 -2.93 20.82 -9.82
CA GLU A 258 -3.91 21.90 -9.60
C GLU A 258 -3.35 23.31 -9.89
N GLY A 259 -2.20 23.41 -10.59
CA GLY A 259 -1.66 24.70 -11.06
C GLY A 259 -0.43 25.22 -10.32
N GLY A 260 0.05 24.53 -9.29
CA GLY A 260 1.31 24.85 -8.64
C GLY A 260 2.50 24.82 -9.62
N ARG A 261 3.51 25.65 -9.34
CA ARG A 261 4.72 25.81 -10.16
C ARG A 261 5.95 25.73 -9.29
N ILE A 262 7.02 25.13 -9.84
CA ILE A 262 8.35 25.11 -9.23
C ILE A 262 9.14 26.25 -9.85
N TRP A 263 9.66 27.14 -9.01
CA TRP A 263 10.53 28.23 -9.43
C TRP A 263 11.96 27.86 -9.08
N VAL A 264 12.87 28.04 -10.02
CA VAL A 264 14.31 27.95 -9.80
C VAL A 264 14.91 29.35 -9.93
N PRO A 265 16.01 29.64 -9.23
CA PRO A 265 16.75 30.86 -9.49
C PRO A 265 17.09 31.01 -10.97
N ARG A 266 17.05 32.24 -11.47
CA ARG A 266 17.38 32.53 -12.89
C ARG A 266 18.87 32.27 -13.16
N ASP A 267 19.71 32.64 -12.21
CA ASP A 267 21.16 32.50 -12.31
C ASP A 267 21.59 31.21 -11.59
N ALA A 268 22.44 30.40 -12.24
CA ALA A 268 22.85 29.09 -11.73
C ALA A 268 23.58 29.14 -10.37
N ASN A 269 24.11 30.30 -9.99
CA ASN A 269 24.86 30.55 -8.75
C ASN A 269 24.18 31.58 -7.85
N ASP A 270 22.86 31.75 -7.97
CA ASP A 270 22.11 32.65 -7.11
C ASP A 270 22.28 32.26 -5.63
N ASN A 271 22.90 33.15 -4.87
CA ASN A 271 23.30 32.96 -3.48
C ASN A 271 22.33 33.61 -2.48
N ARG A 272 21.14 34.04 -2.94
CA ARG A 272 20.11 34.56 -2.05
C ARG A 272 19.70 33.47 -1.07
N ASN A 273 19.48 33.87 0.18
CA ASN A 273 18.94 32.97 1.19
C ASN A 273 17.52 32.54 0.73
N PRO A 274 17.19 31.23 0.80
CA PRO A 274 15.87 30.73 0.43
C PRO A 274 14.75 31.32 1.30
#